data_AF-A0A6L8A1K0-F1
#
_entry.id   AF-A0A6L8A1K0-F1
#
_cell.length_a   1.000
_cell.length_b   1.000
_cell.length_c   1.000
_cell.angle_alpha   90.00
_cell.angle_beta   90.00
_cell.angle_gamma   90.00
#
_symmetry.space_group_name_H-M   'P 1'
#
loop_
_entity.id
_entity.type
_entity.pdbx_description
1 polymer ?
#
loop_
_entity_poly.entity_id
_entity_poly.type
_entity_poly.pdbx_seq_one_letter_code
_entity_poly.pdbx_strand_id
1 'polypeptide(L)'
;MAYADPAVRRQRDRERVAQRTAARLAAGLCTRCGRTEPVPERRLCAPCNKKRNTASRARDARLRAAGKSRRNPDNAKTYERARSRRQHAERKAAGICTRCGKTPARPERTTCEPCAEQHRARDRARHARAKAEGVPYGGRDPEARRRAGRKRSRRRSEARRQAGLCIRCGHVPPAEGRALCEPCREDRRQAKRDRHAERRAAGLCVACAAPAPGGKAYCDPCAGTRSRRRNLKAKREADRRRYAERRARGDCTSCGRPAGGAAECRACCAAARARYDARRAAGVCVRCQTPTFGGTAYCAPCAVAKAGQRDREAEYAARRRRYADRRAKGRCVLCNAPAPGMARCEPCSRRHREGSGAFRGIPVWDPTWTVIEIATGREHGPFDSEAEVALCLAFEKLAPDQVEVLCDASPMSTMTAPPW
;
A
#
# COMPACT_ATOMS: atom_id res chain seq x y z
N MET A 1 -3.33 -61.59 -1.15
CA MET A 1 -1.90 -61.90 -1.34
C MET A 1 -1.13 -60.59 -1.47
N ALA A 2 -0.32 -60.21 -0.46
CA ALA A 2 0.50 -59.01 -0.54
C ALA A 2 1.71 -59.26 -1.46
N TYR A 3 1.85 -58.49 -2.53
CA TYR A 3 3.05 -58.55 -3.38
C TYR A 3 4.27 -58.12 -2.56
N ALA A 4 5.31 -58.95 -2.53
CA ALA A 4 6.56 -58.62 -1.86
C ALA A 4 7.12 -57.31 -2.42
N ASP A 5 7.58 -56.41 -1.54
CA ASP A 5 8.12 -55.11 -1.89
C ASP A 5 9.22 -55.27 -2.97
N PRO A 6 9.03 -54.68 -4.17
CA PRO A 6 10.03 -54.70 -5.24
C PRO A 6 11.41 -54.17 -4.82
N ALA A 7 11.52 -53.36 -3.76
CA ALA A 7 12.79 -52.93 -3.20
C ALA A 7 13.53 -54.07 -2.49
N VAL A 8 12.83 -54.85 -1.66
CA VAL A 8 13.40 -56.01 -0.94
C VAL A 8 13.88 -57.07 -1.91
N ARG A 9 13.10 -57.37 -2.96
CA ARG A 9 13.52 -58.30 -4.02
C ARG A 9 14.80 -57.81 -4.72
N ARG A 10 14.87 -56.52 -5.07
CA ARG A 10 16.05 -55.92 -5.71
C ARG A 10 17.27 -55.95 -4.78
N GLN A 11 17.09 -55.79 -3.48
CA GLN A 11 18.17 -55.90 -2.49
C GLN A 11 18.72 -57.33 -2.43
N ARG A 12 17.85 -58.34 -2.26
CA ARG A 12 18.25 -59.76 -2.26
C ARG A 12 18.98 -60.17 -3.53
N ASP A 13 18.55 -59.69 -4.69
CA ASP A 13 19.24 -59.97 -5.96
C ASP A 13 20.62 -59.31 -6.04
N ARG A 14 20.79 -58.10 -5.48
CA ARG A 14 22.12 -57.45 -5.38
C ARG A 14 23.04 -58.25 -4.46
N GLU A 15 22.54 -58.70 -3.31
CA GLU A 15 23.29 -59.52 -2.35
C GLU A 15 23.73 -60.85 -2.98
N ARG A 16 22.82 -61.55 -3.65
CA ARG A 16 23.11 -62.80 -4.38
C ARG A 16 24.17 -62.61 -5.47
N VAL A 17 24.08 -61.52 -6.25
CA VAL A 17 25.08 -61.19 -7.27
C VAL A 17 26.43 -60.85 -6.64
N ALA A 18 26.45 -60.13 -5.51
CA ALA A 18 27.66 -59.81 -4.77
C ALA A 18 28.34 -61.06 -4.23
N GLN A 19 27.60 -61.95 -3.56
CA GLN A 19 28.09 -63.24 -3.05
C GLN A 19 28.69 -64.10 -4.18
N ARG A 20 27.97 -64.27 -5.30
CA ARG A 20 28.48 -65.01 -6.46
C ARG A 20 29.74 -64.38 -7.06
N THR A 21 29.81 -63.04 -7.07
CA THR A 21 30.98 -62.32 -7.57
C THR A 21 32.18 -62.52 -6.65
N ALA A 22 31.99 -62.46 -5.33
CA ALA A 22 33.02 -62.71 -4.33
C ALA A 22 33.55 -64.15 -4.41
N ALA A 23 32.68 -65.15 -4.46
CA ALA A 23 33.06 -66.56 -4.61
C ALA A 23 33.90 -66.82 -5.87
N ARG A 24 33.53 -66.20 -7.00
CA ARG A 24 34.31 -66.31 -8.25
C ARG A 24 35.68 -65.66 -8.15
N LEU A 25 35.78 -64.49 -7.52
CA LEU A 25 37.07 -63.83 -7.31
C LEU A 25 37.97 -64.65 -6.38
N ALA A 26 37.43 -65.22 -5.31
CA ALA A 26 38.17 -66.09 -4.39
C ALA A 26 38.70 -67.34 -5.10
N ALA A 27 37.92 -67.90 -6.05
CA ALA A 27 38.35 -69.03 -6.86
C ALA A 27 39.27 -68.66 -8.05
N GLY A 28 39.70 -67.40 -8.19
CA GLY A 28 40.52 -66.96 -9.33
C GLY A 28 39.78 -66.94 -10.67
N LEU A 29 38.45 -66.97 -10.68
CA LEU A 29 37.62 -67.08 -11.89
C LEU A 29 37.04 -65.73 -12.34
N CYS A 30 36.81 -65.60 -13.65
CA CYS A 30 36.14 -64.45 -14.24
C CYS A 30 34.77 -64.19 -13.61
N THR A 31 34.56 -62.99 -13.08
CA THR A 31 33.32 -62.59 -12.40
C THR A 31 32.04 -62.72 -13.25
N ARG A 32 32.17 -62.71 -14.58
CA ARG A 32 31.03 -62.80 -15.51
C ARG A 32 30.69 -64.24 -15.89
N CYS A 33 31.62 -64.99 -16.49
CA CYS A 33 31.36 -66.36 -16.92
C CYS A 33 31.59 -67.41 -15.83
N GLY A 34 32.49 -67.15 -14.86
CA GLY A 34 32.86 -68.10 -13.82
C GLY A 34 33.58 -69.35 -14.35
N ARG A 35 34.23 -69.28 -15.51
CA ARG A 35 34.85 -70.45 -16.18
C ARG A 35 36.35 -70.33 -16.40
N THR A 36 36.82 -69.13 -16.73
CA THR A 36 38.21 -68.89 -17.11
C THR A 36 38.83 -67.85 -16.20
N GLU A 37 40.13 -67.95 -16.01
CA GLU A 37 40.90 -66.96 -15.25
C GLU A 37 40.76 -65.57 -15.89
N PRO A 38 40.67 -64.51 -15.06
CA PRO A 38 40.67 -63.16 -15.56
C PRO A 38 42.04 -62.78 -16.13
N VAL A 39 42.06 -61.80 -17.03
CA VAL A 39 43.33 -61.17 -17.46
C VAL A 39 44.00 -60.54 -16.22
N PRO A 40 45.35 -60.57 -16.10
CA PRO A 40 46.06 -59.89 -15.02
C PRO A 40 45.54 -58.46 -14.80
N GLU A 41 45.39 -58.08 -13.52
CA GLU A 41 44.84 -56.79 -13.06
C GLU A 41 43.37 -56.51 -13.42
N ARG A 42 42.66 -57.49 -13.99
CA ARG A 42 41.24 -57.36 -14.36
C ARG A 42 40.38 -58.38 -13.63
N ARG A 43 39.07 -58.15 -13.64
CA ARG A 43 38.05 -59.05 -13.05
C ARG A 43 37.33 -59.92 -14.08
N LEU A 44 37.66 -59.76 -15.36
CA LEU A 44 37.02 -60.42 -16.50
C LEU A 44 38.07 -61.12 -17.34
N CYS A 45 37.76 -62.32 -17.82
CA CYS A 45 38.54 -62.99 -18.86
C CYS A 45 38.47 -62.22 -20.20
N ALA A 46 39.45 -62.43 -21.07
CA ALA A 46 39.54 -61.71 -22.35
C ALA A 46 38.26 -61.78 -23.21
N PRO A 47 37.58 -62.95 -23.38
CA PRO A 47 36.34 -63.03 -24.15
C PRO A 47 35.20 -62.19 -23.54
N CYS A 48 35.03 -62.26 -22.21
CA CYS A 48 34.01 -61.48 -21.51
C CYS A 48 34.29 -59.97 -21.57
N ASN A 49 35.56 -59.58 -21.51
CA ASN A 49 35.98 -58.19 -21.64
C ASN A 49 35.72 -57.67 -23.07
N LYS A 50 36.05 -58.44 -24.11
CA LYS A 50 35.75 -58.11 -25.51
C LYS A 50 34.23 -57.92 -25.71
N LYS A 51 33.41 -58.88 -25.25
CA LYS A 51 31.93 -58.77 -25.30
C LYS A 51 31.41 -57.52 -24.59
N ARG A 52 31.92 -57.20 -23.39
CA ARG A 52 31.55 -55.98 -22.64
C ARG A 52 31.91 -54.70 -23.42
N ASN A 53 33.09 -54.65 -24.00
CA ASN A 53 33.57 -53.48 -24.75
C ASN A 53 32.76 -53.28 -26.04
N THR A 54 32.46 -54.36 -26.78
CA THR A 54 31.59 -54.30 -27.97
C THR A 54 30.20 -53.79 -27.60
N ALA A 55 29.58 -54.32 -26.54
CA ALA A 55 28.29 -53.85 -26.08
C ALA A 55 28.31 -52.37 -25.62
N SER A 56 29.38 -51.92 -24.96
CA SER A 56 29.55 -50.51 -24.59
C SER A 56 29.67 -49.61 -25.81
N ARG A 57 30.48 -50.01 -26.81
CA ARG A 57 30.63 -49.25 -28.07
C ARG A 57 29.31 -49.18 -28.84
N ALA A 58 28.58 -50.29 -28.93
CA ALA A 58 27.26 -50.32 -29.58
C ALA A 58 26.25 -49.41 -28.86
N ARG A 59 26.25 -49.39 -27.51
CA ARG A 59 25.42 -48.45 -26.74
C ARG A 59 25.80 -47.00 -27.00
N ASP A 60 27.09 -46.68 -26.96
CA ASP A 60 27.56 -45.31 -27.21
C ASP A 60 27.23 -44.85 -28.64
N ALA A 61 27.33 -45.75 -29.63
CA ALA A 61 26.91 -45.48 -31.01
C ALA A 61 25.41 -45.19 -31.11
N ARG A 62 24.55 -45.99 -30.44
CA ARG A 62 23.09 -45.72 -30.38
C ARG A 62 22.77 -44.39 -29.70
N LEU A 63 23.46 -44.05 -28.62
CA LEU A 63 23.26 -42.76 -27.94
C LEU A 63 23.65 -41.59 -28.84
N ARG A 64 24.78 -41.68 -29.54
CA ARG A 64 25.20 -40.67 -30.53
C ARG A 64 24.20 -40.54 -31.68
N ALA A 65 23.74 -41.66 -32.26
CA ALA A 65 22.74 -41.67 -33.33
C ALA A 65 21.41 -41.04 -32.88
N ALA A 66 21.04 -41.21 -31.60
CA ALA A 66 19.85 -40.59 -31.02
C ALA A 66 20.05 -39.15 -30.52
N GLY A 67 21.22 -38.52 -30.74
CA GLY A 67 21.55 -37.19 -30.21
C GLY A 67 21.63 -37.12 -28.68
N LYS A 68 21.65 -38.26 -27.98
CA LYS A 68 21.67 -38.34 -26.52
C LYS A 68 23.12 -38.40 -26.03
N SER A 69 23.46 -37.52 -25.09
CA SER A 69 24.76 -37.59 -24.40
C SER A 69 24.88 -38.86 -23.56
N ARG A 70 26.10 -39.41 -23.45
CA ARG A 70 26.39 -40.62 -22.64
C ARG A 70 26.04 -40.44 -21.16
N ARG A 71 26.19 -39.22 -20.66
CA ARG A 71 25.88 -38.81 -19.29
C ARG A 71 25.11 -37.50 -19.40
N ASN A 72 24.01 -37.37 -18.65
CA ASN A 72 23.27 -36.13 -18.55
C ASN A 72 24.25 -34.97 -18.28
N PRO A 73 24.29 -33.93 -19.14
CA PRO A 73 25.29 -32.86 -19.07
C PRO A 73 25.20 -32.08 -17.76
N ASP A 74 24.00 -31.94 -17.20
CA ASP A 74 23.80 -31.27 -15.91
C ASP A 74 24.40 -32.09 -14.77
N ASN A 75 24.23 -33.41 -14.79
CA ASN A 75 24.83 -34.31 -13.80
C ASN A 75 26.37 -34.36 -13.91
N ALA A 76 26.91 -34.28 -15.14
CA ALA A 76 28.36 -34.15 -15.33
C ALA A 76 28.88 -32.83 -14.72
N LYS A 77 28.18 -31.73 -14.98
CA LYS A 77 28.51 -30.40 -14.48
C LYS A 77 28.39 -30.29 -12.97
N THR A 78 27.36 -30.87 -12.34
CA THR A 78 27.20 -30.89 -10.88
C THR A 78 28.30 -31.73 -10.23
N TYR A 79 28.63 -32.89 -10.80
CA TYR A 79 29.74 -33.73 -10.33
C TYR A 79 31.09 -33.01 -10.43
N GLU A 80 31.39 -32.36 -11.55
CA GLU A 80 32.63 -31.59 -11.73
C GLU A 80 32.73 -30.42 -10.74
N ARG A 81 31.63 -29.69 -10.52
CA ARG A 81 31.55 -28.65 -9.50
C ARG A 81 31.81 -29.20 -8.09
N ALA A 82 31.22 -30.34 -7.76
CA ALA A 82 31.43 -30.99 -6.46
C ALA A 82 32.88 -31.46 -6.30
N ARG A 83 33.46 -32.09 -7.33
CA ARG A 83 34.87 -32.50 -7.35
C ARG A 83 35.81 -31.29 -7.20
N SER A 84 35.58 -30.21 -7.95
CA SER A 84 36.37 -28.98 -7.88
C SER A 84 36.31 -28.34 -6.49
N ARG A 85 35.12 -28.32 -5.85
CA ARG A 85 34.98 -27.86 -4.46
C ARG A 85 35.76 -28.71 -3.46
N ARG A 86 35.70 -30.04 -3.58
CA ARG A 86 36.48 -30.95 -2.72
C ARG A 86 37.97 -30.72 -2.87
N GLN A 87 38.48 -30.71 -4.10
CA GLN A 87 39.90 -30.43 -4.37
C GLN A 87 40.34 -29.04 -3.88
N HIS A 88 39.48 -28.04 -3.99
CA HIS A 88 39.76 -26.71 -3.44
C HIS A 88 39.87 -26.73 -1.91
N ALA A 89 38.95 -27.42 -1.23
CA ALA A 89 38.96 -27.57 0.22
C ALA A 89 40.18 -28.37 0.70
N GLU A 90 40.49 -29.50 0.05
CA GLU A 90 41.68 -30.33 0.32
C GLU A 90 42.98 -29.53 0.17
N ARG A 91 43.14 -28.79 -0.94
CA ARG A 91 44.32 -27.93 -1.15
C ARG A 91 44.42 -26.82 -0.11
N LYS A 92 43.30 -26.19 0.24
CA LYS A 92 43.26 -25.14 1.26
C LYS A 92 43.65 -25.70 2.63
N ALA A 93 43.15 -26.87 3.00
CA ALA A 93 43.49 -27.55 4.26
C ALA A 93 44.96 -27.97 4.30
N ALA A 94 45.51 -28.44 3.17
CA ALA A 94 46.93 -28.78 3.05
C ALA A 94 47.87 -27.56 2.96
N GLY A 95 47.35 -26.33 2.98
CA GLY A 95 48.18 -25.13 2.79
C GLY A 95 48.80 -25.00 1.39
N ILE A 96 48.26 -25.70 0.39
CA ILE A 96 48.75 -25.70 -0.99
C ILE A 96 47.95 -24.69 -1.82
N CYS A 97 48.60 -24.05 -2.81
CA CYS A 97 47.94 -23.16 -3.76
C CYS A 97 46.74 -23.85 -4.42
N THR A 98 45.55 -23.30 -4.18
CA THR A 98 44.30 -23.88 -4.70
C THR A 98 44.21 -23.86 -6.23
N ARG A 99 45.04 -23.04 -6.88
CA ARG A 99 45.09 -22.86 -8.34
C ARG A 99 46.02 -23.85 -9.03
N CYS A 100 47.32 -23.85 -8.72
CA CYS A 100 48.26 -24.76 -9.36
C CYS A 100 48.32 -26.14 -8.68
N GLY A 101 48.03 -26.22 -7.37
CA GLY A 101 48.12 -27.46 -6.59
C GLY A 101 49.56 -27.97 -6.40
N LYS A 102 50.59 -27.17 -6.69
CA LYS A 102 52.01 -27.58 -6.68
C LYS A 102 52.83 -26.94 -5.56
N THR A 103 52.65 -25.65 -5.33
CA THR A 103 53.43 -24.87 -4.35
C THR A 103 52.58 -24.47 -3.15
N PRO A 104 53.20 -24.28 -1.97
CA PRO A 104 52.49 -23.78 -0.79
C PRO A 104 51.84 -22.43 -1.09
N ALA A 105 50.66 -22.21 -0.50
CA ALA A 105 49.98 -20.93 -0.54
C ALA A 105 50.71 -19.92 0.35
N ARG A 106 50.57 -18.62 0.06
CA ARG A 106 51.10 -17.58 0.95
C ARG A 106 50.38 -17.62 2.31
N PRO A 107 51.02 -17.17 3.39
CA PRO A 107 50.33 -16.96 4.68
C PRO A 107 49.05 -16.16 4.47
N GLU A 108 47.94 -16.62 5.07
CA GLU A 108 46.61 -16.00 5.00
C GLU A 108 45.96 -15.90 3.61
N ARG A 109 46.54 -16.55 2.58
CA ARG A 109 45.99 -16.57 1.21
C ARG A 109 45.77 -18.00 0.72
N THR A 110 45.00 -18.14 -0.35
CA THR A 110 44.68 -19.46 -0.96
C THR A 110 45.48 -19.74 -2.25
N THR A 111 46.39 -18.85 -2.63
CA THR A 111 47.22 -18.97 -3.84
C THR A 111 48.68 -18.66 -3.55
N CYS A 112 49.59 -19.29 -4.31
CA CYS A 112 51.02 -19.00 -4.27
C CYS A 112 51.35 -17.69 -5.00
N GLU A 113 52.52 -17.11 -4.72
CA GLU A 113 52.94 -15.83 -5.33
C GLU A 113 52.97 -15.87 -6.87
N PRO A 114 53.52 -16.91 -7.54
CA PRO A 114 53.52 -16.96 -9.00
C PRO A 114 52.09 -16.94 -9.60
N CYS A 115 51.16 -17.69 -9.01
CA CYS A 115 49.76 -17.70 -9.45
C CYS A 115 49.04 -16.38 -9.17
N ALA A 116 49.39 -15.70 -8.07
CA ALA A 116 48.88 -14.39 -7.74
C ALA A 116 49.40 -13.34 -8.73
N GLU A 117 50.69 -13.35 -9.05
CA GLU A 117 51.27 -12.41 -10.01
C GLU A 117 50.74 -12.64 -11.42
N GLN A 118 50.60 -13.90 -11.87
CA GLN A 118 49.91 -14.22 -13.12
C GLN A 118 48.45 -13.74 -13.13
N HIS A 119 47.77 -13.71 -11.98
CA HIS A 119 46.44 -13.11 -11.89
C HIS A 119 46.50 -11.60 -12.05
N ARG A 120 47.39 -10.91 -11.32
CA ARG A 120 47.61 -9.47 -11.41
C ARG A 120 48.00 -9.05 -12.83
N ALA A 121 48.92 -9.77 -13.49
CA ALA A 121 49.33 -9.52 -14.86
C ALA A 121 48.16 -9.62 -15.85
N ARG A 122 47.32 -10.65 -15.74
CA ARG A 122 46.11 -10.77 -16.59
C ARG A 122 45.08 -9.68 -16.28
N ASP A 123 44.94 -9.27 -15.03
CA ASP A 123 44.07 -8.15 -14.66
C ASP A 123 44.59 -6.82 -15.21
N ARG A 124 45.91 -6.56 -15.13
CA ARG A 124 46.56 -5.39 -15.73
C ARG A 124 46.39 -5.39 -17.26
N ALA A 125 46.62 -6.52 -17.93
CA ALA A 125 46.40 -6.66 -19.37
C ALA A 125 44.92 -6.43 -19.75
N ARG A 126 43.98 -6.96 -18.96
CA ARG A 126 42.54 -6.70 -19.17
C ARG A 126 42.22 -5.21 -18.97
N HIS A 127 42.78 -4.57 -17.97
CA HIS A 127 42.60 -3.13 -17.73
C HIS A 127 43.19 -2.30 -18.87
N ALA A 128 44.39 -2.62 -19.34
CA ALA A 128 45.04 -1.94 -20.45
C ALA A 128 44.23 -2.04 -21.74
N ARG A 129 43.73 -3.24 -22.08
CA ARG A 129 42.83 -3.44 -23.23
C ARG A 129 41.55 -2.62 -23.12
N ALA A 130 40.87 -2.69 -21.96
CA ALA A 130 39.65 -1.91 -21.74
C ALA A 130 39.92 -0.40 -21.87
N LYS A 131 41.05 0.09 -21.34
CA LYS A 131 41.47 1.49 -21.47
C LYS A 131 41.73 1.87 -22.94
N ALA A 132 42.42 1.03 -23.70
CA ALA A 132 42.70 1.25 -25.12
C ALA A 132 41.41 1.24 -25.97
N GLU A 133 40.45 0.40 -25.63
CA GLU A 133 39.13 0.33 -26.29
C GLU A 133 38.16 1.44 -25.83
N GLY A 134 38.58 2.32 -24.89
CA GLY A 134 37.69 3.34 -24.31
C GLY A 134 36.55 2.75 -23.46
N VAL A 135 36.60 1.46 -23.13
CA VAL A 135 35.59 0.77 -22.34
C VAL A 135 35.86 1.00 -20.84
N PRO A 136 34.87 1.46 -20.06
CA PRO A 136 35.05 1.64 -18.61
C PRO A 136 35.47 0.34 -17.91
N TYR A 137 36.40 0.45 -16.95
CA TYR A 137 36.98 -0.70 -16.25
C TYR A 137 35.91 -1.63 -15.66
N GLY A 138 35.93 -2.90 -16.09
CA GLY A 138 34.93 -3.91 -15.76
C GLY A 138 33.89 -4.17 -16.86
N GLY A 139 34.05 -3.56 -18.05
CA GLY A 139 33.28 -3.89 -19.25
C GLY A 139 31.79 -3.56 -19.16
N ARG A 140 31.40 -2.71 -18.19
CA ARG A 140 30.02 -2.27 -17.99
C ARG A 140 30.04 -0.77 -17.79
N ASP A 141 29.17 -0.10 -18.53
CA ASP A 141 28.80 1.28 -18.27
C ASP A 141 28.55 1.50 -16.76
N PRO A 142 29.25 2.45 -16.11
CA PRO A 142 29.07 2.79 -14.71
C PRO A 142 27.61 3.05 -14.34
N GLU A 143 26.83 3.65 -15.25
CA GLU A 143 25.41 3.88 -15.03
C GLU A 143 24.61 2.58 -15.08
N ALA A 144 24.85 1.71 -16.06
CA ALA A 144 24.28 0.37 -16.10
C ALA A 144 24.61 -0.44 -14.83
N ARG A 145 25.84 -0.33 -14.31
CA ARG A 145 26.23 -0.97 -13.03
C ARG A 145 25.47 -0.37 -11.85
N ARG A 146 25.34 0.96 -11.76
CA ARG A 146 24.55 1.66 -10.73
C ARG A 146 23.06 1.27 -10.82
N ARG A 147 22.47 1.23 -12.02
CA ARG A 147 21.08 0.81 -12.29
C ARG A 147 20.85 -0.64 -11.89
N ALA A 148 21.75 -1.56 -12.26
CA ALA A 148 21.71 -2.96 -11.85
C ALA A 148 21.85 -3.12 -10.33
N GLY A 149 22.71 -2.32 -9.69
CA GLY A 149 22.83 -2.23 -8.23
C GLY A 149 21.53 -1.81 -7.55
N ARG A 150 20.90 -0.73 -8.02
CA ARG A 150 19.59 -0.26 -7.54
C ARG A 150 18.51 -1.33 -7.73
N LYS A 151 18.47 -2.00 -8.89
CA LYS A 151 17.53 -3.09 -9.18
C LYS A 151 17.70 -4.27 -8.22
N ARG A 152 18.95 -4.70 -7.97
CA ARG A 152 19.25 -5.77 -6.99
C ARG A 152 18.87 -5.37 -5.56
N SER A 153 19.17 -4.13 -5.15
CA SER A 153 18.79 -3.61 -3.84
C SER A 153 17.27 -3.59 -3.67
N ARG A 154 16.53 -3.13 -4.69
CA ARG A 154 15.06 -3.12 -4.70
C ARG A 154 14.49 -4.52 -4.54
N ARG A 155 14.94 -5.48 -5.36
CA ARG A 155 14.53 -6.89 -5.28
C ARG A 155 14.79 -7.49 -3.91
N ARG A 156 15.97 -7.22 -3.31
CA ARG A 156 16.30 -7.69 -1.95
C ARG A 156 15.37 -7.10 -0.90
N SER A 157 15.07 -5.80 -0.99
CA SER A 157 14.14 -5.15 -0.06
C SER A 157 12.70 -5.66 -0.22
N GLU A 158 12.25 -5.89 -1.45
CA GLU A 158 10.93 -6.47 -1.74
C GLU A 158 10.82 -7.92 -1.21
N ALA A 159 11.81 -8.76 -1.49
CA ALA A 159 11.86 -10.13 -0.96
C ALA A 159 11.84 -10.15 0.58
N ARG A 160 12.56 -9.24 1.25
CA ARG A 160 12.54 -9.12 2.72
C ARG A 160 11.17 -8.67 3.23
N ARG A 161 10.50 -7.73 2.56
CA ARG A 161 9.13 -7.31 2.93
C ARG A 161 8.14 -8.46 2.81
N GLN A 162 8.22 -9.23 1.71
CA GLN A 162 7.35 -10.39 1.49
C GLN A 162 7.57 -11.49 2.53
N ALA A 163 8.82 -11.69 2.96
CA ALA A 163 9.17 -12.62 4.03
C ALA A 163 8.86 -12.09 5.44
N GLY A 164 8.30 -10.88 5.59
CA GLY A 164 8.04 -10.29 6.91
C GLY A 164 9.32 -9.90 7.68
N LEU A 165 10.42 -9.62 6.98
CA LEU A 165 11.72 -9.30 7.58
C LEU A 165 12.10 -7.83 7.42
N CYS A 166 12.88 -7.30 8.37
CA CYS A 166 13.45 -5.96 8.33
C CYS A 166 14.24 -5.73 7.03
N ILE A 167 13.95 -4.64 6.31
CA ILE A 167 14.57 -4.39 4.99
C ILE A 167 16.08 -4.13 5.07
N ARG A 168 16.61 -3.72 6.25
CA ARG A 168 18.03 -3.40 6.48
C ARG A 168 18.83 -4.64 6.86
N CYS A 169 18.56 -5.25 8.02
CA CYS A 169 19.30 -6.43 8.46
C CYS A 169 18.84 -7.72 7.73
N GLY A 170 17.53 -7.90 7.54
CA GLY A 170 16.96 -9.11 6.94
C GLY A 170 16.93 -10.31 7.88
N HIS A 171 16.99 -10.10 9.20
CA HIS A 171 17.03 -11.15 10.22
C HIS A 171 15.81 -11.16 11.15
N VAL A 172 15.36 -9.98 11.59
CA VAL A 172 14.28 -9.82 12.56
C VAL A 172 13.06 -9.21 11.86
N PRO A 173 11.82 -9.56 12.24
CA PRO A 173 10.62 -8.89 11.73
C PRO A 173 10.65 -7.37 11.97
N PRO A 174 10.02 -6.57 11.11
CA PRO A 174 9.93 -5.13 11.31
C PRO A 174 9.03 -4.79 12.51
N ALA A 175 9.25 -3.63 13.13
CA ALA A 175 8.31 -3.10 14.12
C ALA A 175 6.92 -2.85 13.48
N GLU A 176 5.86 -2.91 14.29
CA GLU A 176 4.47 -2.80 13.81
C GLU A 176 4.24 -1.56 12.92
N GLY A 177 3.74 -1.79 11.71
CA GLY A 177 3.49 -0.76 10.71
C GLY A 177 4.75 -0.11 10.11
N ARG A 178 5.95 -0.68 10.31
CA ARG A 178 7.22 -0.14 9.82
C ARG A 178 7.92 -1.11 8.86
N ALA A 179 9.01 -0.63 8.25
CA ALA A 179 9.84 -1.44 7.34
C ALA A 179 11.17 -1.91 7.98
N LEU A 180 11.50 -1.41 9.16
CA LEU A 180 12.75 -1.69 9.89
C LEU A 180 12.39 -2.29 11.26
N CYS A 181 13.20 -3.21 11.75
CA CYS A 181 13.14 -3.66 13.15
C CYS A 181 13.62 -2.54 14.09
N GLU A 182 13.24 -2.60 15.38
CA GLU A 182 13.58 -1.54 16.34
C GLU A 182 15.10 -1.31 16.50
N PRO A 183 15.97 -2.34 16.58
CA PRO A 183 17.42 -2.12 16.63
C PRO A 183 17.95 -1.33 15.41
N CYS A 184 17.58 -1.74 14.19
CA CYS A 184 17.97 -1.05 12.97
C CYS A 184 17.42 0.39 12.88
N ARG A 185 16.32 0.69 13.57
CA ARG A 185 15.75 2.04 13.66
C ARG A 185 16.55 2.88 14.65
N GLU A 186 16.89 2.33 15.80
CA GLU A 186 17.68 3.03 16.81
C GLU A 186 19.09 3.32 16.30
N ASP A 187 19.75 2.34 15.68
CA ASP A 187 21.03 2.56 14.98
C ASP A 187 20.95 3.70 13.97
N ARG A 188 19.82 3.81 13.25
CA ARG A 188 19.61 4.87 12.26
C ARG A 188 19.35 6.23 12.92
N ARG A 189 18.65 6.25 14.06
CA ARG A 189 18.42 7.47 14.85
C ARG A 189 19.74 7.96 15.45
N GLN A 190 20.52 7.06 16.05
CA GLN A 190 21.81 7.36 16.64
C GLN A 190 22.79 7.88 15.59
N ALA A 191 23.01 7.15 14.49
CA ALA A 191 23.87 7.62 13.40
C ALA A 191 23.43 8.96 12.77
N LYS A 192 22.13 9.32 12.86
CA LYS A 192 21.64 10.63 12.45
C LYS A 192 21.94 11.71 13.50
N ARG A 193 21.86 11.40 14.79
CA ARG A 193 22.25 12.29 15.90
C ARG A 193 23.76 12.54 15.87
N ASP A 194 24.56 11.48 15.72
CA ASP A 194 26.03 11.57 15.66
C ASP A 194 26.46 12.45 14.50
N ARG A 195 25.99 12.17 13.27
CA ARG A 195 26.28 13.01 12.09
C ARG A 195 25.84 14.46 12.27
N HIS A 196 24.73 14.69 12.98
CA HIS A 196 24.28 16.04 13.27
C HIS A 196 25.21 16.73 14.27
N ALA A 197 25.62 16.04 15.33
CA ALA A 197 26.57 16.54 16.33
C ALA A 197 27.95 16.81 15.71
N GLU A 198 28.52 15.84 14.98
CA GLU A 198 29.78 15.95 14.23
C GLU A 198 29.77 17.17 13.31
N ARG A 199 28.71 17.34 12.51
CA ARG A 199 28.60 18.49 11.62
C ARG A 199 28.54 19.81 12.38
N ARG A 200 27.80 19.88 13.49
CA ARG A 200 27.74 21.10 14.29
C ARG A 200 29.06 21.42 14.97
N ALA A 201 29.75 20.41 15.51
CA ALA A 201 31.08 20.56 16.11
C ALA A 201 32.12 21.04 15.08
N ALA A 202 32.03 20.54 13.85
CA ALA A 202 32.88 20.97 12.74
C ALA A 202 32.47 22.32 12.10
N GLY A 203 31.47 23.03 12.64
CA GLY A 203 30.99 24.28 12.05
C GLY A 203 30.34 24.11 10.67
N LEU A 204 29.79 22.92 10.37
CA LEU A 204 29.17 22.58 9.10
C LEU A 204 27.64 22.53 9.19
N CYS A 205 26.99 22.93 8.11
CA CYS A 205 25.55 22.86 7.90
C CYS A 205 25.05 21.42 7.99
N VAL A 206 24.09 21.15 8.87
CA VAL A 206 23.57 19.80 9.10
C VAL A 206 22.84 19.22 7.88
N ALA A 207 22.42 20.07 6.93
CA ALA A 207 21.76 19.64 5.69
C ALA A 207 22.77 19.31 4.57
N CYS A 208 23.58 20.28 4.14
CA CYS A 208 24.46 20.16 2.97
C CYS A 208 25.94 19.97 3.29
N ALA A 209 26.35 20.03 4.56
CA ALA A 209 27.74 19.98 5.02
C ALA A 209 28.65 21.14 4.55
N ALA A 210 28.11 22.22 3.98
CA ALA A 210 28.86 23.47 3.75
C ALA A 210 29.12 24.22 5.08
N PRO A 211 30.15 25.06 5.20
CA PRO A 211 30.40 25.87 6.40
C PRO A 211 29.16 26.66 6.85
N ALA A 212 28.90 26.68 8.15
CA ALA A 212 27.78 27.37 8.77
C ALA A 212 28.32 28.46 9.72
N PRO A 213 28.28 29.74 9.32
CA PRO A 213 28.89 30.83 10.08
C PRO A 213 28.23 31.00 11.46
N GLY A 214 29.05 31.25 12.48
CA GLY A 214 28.60 31.56 13.85
C GLY A 214 27.91 30.40 14.58
N GLY A 215 28.33 29.14 14.35
CA GLY A 215 27.81 27.97 15.08
C GLY A 215 26.35 27.61 14.77
N LYS A 216 25.76 28.22 13.74
CA LYS A 216 24.39 27.94 13.29
C LYS A 216 24.28 26.51 12.78
N ALA A 217 23.13 25.88 12.96
CA ALA A 217 22.90 24.51 12.46
C ALA A 217 22.81 24.44 10.92
N TYR A 218 22.55 25.56 10.24
CA TYR A 218 22.38 25.62 8.79
C TYR A 218 23.21 26.78 8.22
N CYS A 219 23.79 26.58 7.03
CA CYS A 219 24.30 27.68 6.23
C CYS A 219 23.15 28.56 5.72
N ASP A 220 23.44 29.81 5.33
CA ASP A 220 22.42 30.79 4.95
C ASP A 220 21.47 30.32 3.82
N PRO A 221 21.93 29.64 2.74
CA PRO A 221 21.04 29.09 1.73
C PRO A 221 20.04 28.06 2.28
N CYS A 222 20.51 27.17 3.16
CA CYS A 222 19.69 26.15 3.78
C CYS A 222 18.74 26.73 4.84
N ALA A 223 19.21 27.72 5.60
CA ALA A 223 18.40 28.47 6.57
C ALA A 223 17.26 29.20 5.84
N GLY A 224 17.55 29.90 4.75
CA GLY A 224 16.56 30.60 3.92
C GLY A 224 15.57 29.65 3.22
N THR A 225 16.01 28.46 2.80
CA THR A 225 15.10 27.45 2.25
C THR A 225 14.17 26.90 3.34
N ARG A 226 14.69 26.67 4.55
CA ARG A 226 13.92 26.17 5.67
C ARG A 226 12.94 27.22 6.21
N SER A 227 13.33 28.50 6.27
CA SER A 227 12.45 29.60 6.65
C SER A 227 11.33 29.79 5.63
N ARG A 228 11.63 29.74 4.32
CA ARG A 228 10.62 29.74 3.25
C ARG A 228 9.62 28.58 3.39
N ARG A 229 10.09 27.38 3.75
CA ARG A 229 9.20 26.23 4.04
C ARG A 229 8.38 26.40 5.31
N ARG A 230 8.91 27.07 6.33
CA ARG A 230 8.25 27.32 7.64
C ARG A 230 7.32 28.53 7.63
N ASN A 231 7.44 29.44 6.66
CA ASN A 231 6.54 30.58 6.54
C ASN A 231 5.17 30.11 6.02
N LEU A 232 4.41 29.46 6.92
CA LEU A 232 3.08 28.94 6.68
C LEU A 232 2.13 30.05 6.20
N LYS A 233 2.31 31.29 6.69
CA LYS A 233 1.54 32.45 6.25
C LYS A 233 1.79 32.75 4.77
N ALA A 234 3.05 32.92 4.36
CA ALA A 234 3.41 33.16 2.96
C ALA A 234 3.01 31.99 2.05
N LYS A 235 3.13 30.74 2.53
CA LYS A 235 2.63 29.56 1.79
C LYS A 235 1.11 29.61 1.58
N ARG A 236 0.34 29.86 2.65
CA ARG A 236 -1.13 29.99 2.60
C ARG A 236 -1.55 31.13 1.69
N GLU A 237 -0.84 32.24 1.71
CA GLU A 237 -1.08 33.38 0.83
C GLU A 237 -0.79 33.05 -0.63
N ALA A 238 0.34 32.40 -0.92
CA ALA A 238 0.65 31.91 -2.26
C ALA A 238 -0.36 30.85 -2.75
N ASP A 239 -0.85 29.98 -1.87
CA ASP A 239 -1.93 29.02 -2.19
C ASP A 239 -3.24 29.75 -2.51
N ARG A 240 -3.61 30.78 -1.72
CA ARG A 240 -4.79 31.63 -1.99
C ARG A 240 -4.66 32.37 -3.32
N ARG A 241 -3.49 32.92 -3.63
CA ARG A 241 -3.23 33.61 -4.90
C ARG A 241 -3.33 32.65 -6.08
N ARG A 242 -2.70 31.47 -6.01
CA ARG A 242 -2.83 30.41 -7.04
C ARG A 242 -4.28 29.97 -7.23
N TYR A 243 -5.04 29.86 -6.14
CA TYR A 243 -6.45 29.53 -6.20
C TYR A 243 -7.25 30.62 -6.95
N ALA A 244 -7.03 31.89 -6.61
CA ALA A 244 -7.67 33.03 -7.27
C ALA A 244 -7.29 33.13 -8.76
N GLU A 245 -6.00 33.00 -9.09
CA GLU A 245 -5.51 33.00 -10.48
C GLU A 245 -6.16 31.88 -11.31
N ARG A 246 -6.22 30.65 -10.78
CA ARG A 246 -6.89 29.53 -11.45
C ARG A 246 -8.37 29.81 -11.66
N ARG A 247 -9.06 30.33 -10.65
CA ARG A 247 -10.48 30.70 -10.75
C ARG A 247 -10.71 31.79 -11.80
N ALA A 248 -9.84 32.80 -11.86
CA ALA A 248 -9.92 33.89 -12.84
C ALA A 248 -9.74 33.38 -14.27
N ARG A 249 -8.85 32.41 -14.50
CA ARG A 249 -8.68 31.75 -15.81
C ARG A 249 -9.77 30.72 -16.14
N GLY A 250 -10.68 30.43 -15.21
CA GLY A 250 -11.67 29.36 -15.36
C GLY A 250 -11.06 27.95 -15.27
N ASP A 251 -9.88 27.79 -14.67
CA ASP A 251 -9.21 26.51 -14.46
C ASP A 251 -9.72 25.81 -13.18
N CYS A 252 -9.75 24.49 -13.22
CA CYS A 252 -9.98 23.63 -12.08
C CYS A 252 -8.89 23.82 -11.03
N THR A 253 -9.31 24.15 -9.81
CA THR A 253 -8.38 24.41 -8.69
C THR A 253 -7.61 23.16 -8.26
N SER A 254 -8.15 21.96 -8.53
CA SER A 254 -7.55 20.66 -8.20
C SER A 254 -6.56 20.14 -9.25
N CYS A 255 -6.91 20.14 -10.55
CA CYS A 255 -6.07 19.57 -11.61
C CYS A 255 -5.51 20.57 -12.64
N GLY A 256 -5.98 21.83 -12.63
CA GLY A 256 -5.53 22.88 -13.57
C GLY A 256 -6.15 22.84 -14.96
N ARG A 257 -7.09 21.92 -15.26
CA ARG A 257 -7.80 21.87 -16.55
C ARG A 257 -8.98 22.86 -16.59
N PRO A 258 -9.43 23.34 -17.75
CA PRO A 258 -10.61 24.21 -17.86
C PRO A 258 -11.84 23.63 -17.14
N ALA A 259 -12.54 24.47 -16.39
CA ALA A 259 -13.67 24.13 -15.54
C ALA A 259 -14.93 24.98 -15.82
N GLY A 260 -14.90 25.85 -16.84
CA GLY A 260 -16.08 26.63 -17.26
C GLY A 260 -16.65 27.52 -16.14
N GLY A 261 -15.78 28.12 -15.32
CA GLY A 261 -16.18 28.94 -14.18
C GLY A 261 -16.56 28.16 -12.91
N ALA A 262 -16.55 26.83 -12.92
CA ALA A 262 -16.66 26.01 -11.70
C ALA A 262 -15.32 25.92 -10.93
N ALA A 263 -15.36 25.62 -9.63
CA ALA A 263 -14.14 25.51 -8.81
C ALA A 263 -13.33 24.25 -9.16
N GLU A 264 -14.03 23.20 -9.60
CA GLU A 264 -13.47 21.94 -10.08
C GLU A 264 -14.06 21.57 -11.43
N CYS A 265 -13.28 20.93 -12.30
CA CYS A 265 -13.82 20.37 -13.53
C CYS A 265 -14.71 19.15 -13.23
N ARG A 266 -15.61 18.81 -14.17
CA ARG A 266 -16.55 17.69 -14.04
C ARG A 266 -15.87 16.37 -13.62
N ALA A 267 -14.71 16.07 -14.18
CA ALA A 267 -13.94 14.87 -13.85
C ALA A 267 -13.42 14.89 -12.39
N CYS A 268 -12.87 16.01 -11.92
CA CYS A 268 -12.40 16.12 -10.53
C CYS A 268 -13.56 16.08 -9.54
N CYS A 269 -14.69 16.74 -9.86
CA CYS A 269 -15.90 16.70 -9.06
C CYS A 269 -16.47 15.27 -8.97
N ALA A 270 -16.57 14.55 -10.08
CA ALA A 270 -16.98 13.14 -10.11
C ALA A 270 -16.04 12.24 -9.30
N ALA A 271 -14.72 12.42 -9.43
CA ALA A 271 -13.74 11.67 -8.65
C ALA A 271 -13.81 12.00 -7.14
N ALA A 272 -14.08 13.25 -6.77
CA ALA A 272 -14.28 13.65 -5.38
C ALA A 272 -15.55 13.03 -4.80
N ARG A 273 -16.65 13.04 -5.57
CA ARG A 273 -17.91 12.37 -5.20
C ARG A 273 -17.73 10.86 -5.06
N ALA A 274 -17.07 10.20 -6.00
CA ALA A 274 -16.76 8.77 -5.92
C ALA A 274 -15.94 8.42 -4.67
N ARG A 275 -14.95 9.24 -4.29
CA ARG A 275 -14.20 9.05 -3.02
C ARG A 275 -15.07 9.25 -1.78
N TYR A 276 -16.00 10.21 -1.82
CA TYR A 276 -16.94 10.44 -0.74
C TYR A 276 -17.90 9.25 -0.57
N ASP A 277 -18.49 8.79 -1.68
CA ASP A 277 -19.42 7.66 -1.71
C ASP A 277 -18.72 6.36 -1.31
N ALA A 278 -17.49 6.11 -1.79
CA ALA A 278 -16.70 4.95 -1.38
C ALA A 278 -16.41 4.92 0.14
N ARG A 279 -16.11 6.08 0.75
CA ARG A 279 -15.92 6.17 2.21
C ARG A 279 -17.23 5.89 2.96
N ARG A 280 -18.33 6.43 2.48
CA ARG A 280 -19.66 6.20 3.06
C ARG A 280 -20.07 4.74 2.96
N ALA A 281 -19.87 4.11 1.79
CA ALA A 281 -20.15 2.71 1.55
C ALA A 281 -19.27 1.78 2.40
N ALA A 282 -18.01 2.16 2.63
CA ALA A 282 -17.10 1.44 3.54
C ALA A 282 -17.42 1.66 5.03
N GLY A 283 -18.46 2.43 5.38
CA GLY A 283 -18.82 2.71 6.77
C GLY A 283 -17.74 3.49 7.53
N VAL A 284 -16.97 4.35 6.85
CA VAL A 284 -15.92 5.17 7.46
C VAL A 284 -16.19 6.67 7.34
N CYS A 285 -15.83 7.41 8.39
CA CYS A 285 -16.05 8.84 8.51
C CYS A 285 -15.30 9.57 7.39
N VAL A 286 -16.01 10.42 6.62
CA VAL A 286 -15.41 11.15 5.49
C VAL A 286 -14.32 12.13 5.91
N ARG A 287 -14.28 12.51 7.20
CA ARG A 287 -13.32 13.45 7.79
C ARG A 287 -12.09 12.76 8.39
N CYS A 288 -12.28 11.80 9.30
CA CYS A 288 -11.18 11.18 10.07
C CYS A 288 -10.94 9.70 9.78
N GLN A 289 -11.74 9.07 8.91
CA GLN A 289 -11.66 7.65 8.52
C GLN A 289 -11.96 6.64 9.64
N THR A 290 -12.40 7.07 10.82
CA THR A 290 -12.93 6.20 11.88
C THR A 290 -14.24 5.54 11.45
N PRO A 291 -14.53 4.28 11.83
CA PRO A 291 -15.82 3.65 11.56
C PRO A 291 -17.02 4.51 12.00
N THR A 292 -18.08 4.49 11.20
CA THR A 292 -19.34 5.20 11.45
C THR A 292 -20.42 4.22 11.82
N PHE A 293 -21.28 4.62 12.75
CA PHE A 293 -22.48 3.86 13.12
C PHE A 293 -23.67 4.34 12.28
N GLY A 294 -24.52 3.42 11.82
CA GLY A 294 -25.79 3.72 11.15
C GLY A 294 -25.69 4.36 9.75
N GLY A 295 -24.62 4.08 8.98
CA GLY A 295 -24.49 4.58 7.59
C GLY A 295 -24.34 6.11 7.48
N THR A 296 -24.05 6.78 8.60
CA THR A 296 -23.81 8.22 8.66
C THR A 296 -22.48 8.59 7.99
N ALA A 297 -22.38 9.79 7.40
CA ALA A 297 -21.15 10.21 6.73
C ALA A 297 -20.02 10.59 7.72
N TYR A 298 -20.33 10.80 8.99
CA TYR A 298 -19.40 11.27 10.02
C TYR A 298 -19.49 10.38 11.26
N CYS A 299 -18.37 10.09 11.92
CA CYS A 299 -18.39 9.45 13.23
C CYS A 299 -18.96 10.43 14.28
N ALA A 300 -19.43 9.91 15.42
CA ALA A 300 -20.05 10.73 16.47
C ALA A 300 -19.20 11.95 16.89
N PRO A 301 -17.88 11.84 17.15
CA PRO A 301 -17.05 13.02 17.46
C PRO A 301 -17.00 14.06 16.35
N CYS A 302 -16.90 13.61 15.09
CA CYS A 302 -16.89 14.51 13.94
C CYS A 302 -18.26 15.14 13.67
N ALA A 303 -19.35 14.42 13.96
CA ALA A 303 -20.71 14.92 13.85
C ALA A 303 -20.96 16.02 14.90
N VAL A 304 -20.57 15.79 16.17
CA VAL A 304 -20.64 16.79 17.24
C VAL A 304 -19.75 17.99 16.93
N ALA A 305 -18.49 17.78 16.54
CA ALA A 305 -17.59 18.87 16.17
C ALA A 305 -18.13 19.69 14.98
N LYS A 306 -18.80 19.06 14.03
CA LYS A 306 -19.45 19.74 12.90
C LYS A 306 -20.72 20.49 13.34
N ALA A 307 -21.48 19.94 14.29
CA ALA A 307 -22.65 20.59 14.87
C ALA A 307 -22.25 21.82 15.69
N GLY A 308 -21.24 21.71 16.55
CA GLY A 308 -20.74 22.81 17.38
C GLY A 308 -19.99 23.91 16.60
N GLN A 309 -19.44 23.61 15.42
CA GLN A 309 -18.87 24.64 14.53
C GLN A 309 -19.93 25.52 13.84
N ARG A 310 -21.20 25.10 13.83
CA ARG A 310 -22.29 25.94 13.37
C ARG A 310 -22.92 26.59 14.58
N ASP A 311 -22.47 27.80 14.89
CA ASP A 311 -23.22 28.70 15.76
C ASP A 311 -24.54 29.05 15.04
N ARG A 312 -25.54 28.18 15.23
CA ARG A 312 -26.86 28.31 14.61
C ARG A 312 -27.46 29.66 14.98
N GLU A 313 -27.23 30.12 16.21
CA GLU A 313 -27.75 31.39 16.69
C GLU A 313 -27.12 32.57 15.94
N ALA A 314 -25.80 32.59 15.76
CA ALA A 314 -25.13 33.58 14.93
C ALA A 314 -25.58 33.50 13.45
N GLU A 315 -25.79 32.30 12.90
CA GLU A 315 -26.29 32.13 11.52
C GLU A 315 -27.73 32.66 11.37
N TYR A 316 -28.62 32.35 12.32
CA TYR A 316 -29.98 32.88 12.40
C TYR A 316 -29.97 34.40 12.60
N ALA A 317 -29.13 34.93 13.49
CA ALA A 317 -28.96 36.36 13.69
C ALA A 317 -28.49 37.05 12.41
N ALA A 318 -27.51 36.49 11.70
CA ALA A 318 -27.06 37.01 10.41
C ALA A 318 -28.17 36.94 9.34
N ARG A 319 -28.99 35.89 9.33
CA ARG A 319 -30.15 35.76 8.42
C ARG A 319 -31.23 36.80 8.72
N ARG A 320 -31.54 37.04 10.00
CA ARG A 320 -32.46 38.10 10.46
C ARG A 320 -31.95 39.48 10.07
N ARG A 321 -30.66 39.78 10.28
CA ARG A 321 -30.04 41.05 9.85
C ARG A 321 -30.16 41.25 8.34
N ARG A 322 -29.86 40.23 7.53
CA ARG A 322 -30.03 40.30 6.05
C ARG A 322 -31.48 40.50 5.64
N TYR A 323 -32.42 39.86 6.33
CA TYR A 323 -33.85 40.05 6.08
C TYR A 323 -34.27 41.49 6.38
N ALA A 324 -33.88 42.02 7.53
CA ALA A 324 -34.18 43.40 7.96
C ALA A 324 -33.54 44.43 7.02
N ASP A 325 -32.26 44.26 6.67
CA ASP A 325 -31.54 45.14 5.73
C ASP A 325 -32.18 45.18 4.35
N ARG A 326 -32.61 44.03 3.80
CA ARG A 326 -33.32 43.97 2.52
C ARG A 326 -34.67 44.67 2.59
N ARG A 327 -35.44 44.46 3.66
CA ARG A 327 -36.72 45.13 3.89
C ARG A 327 -36.55 46.65 3.98
N ALA A 328 -35.59 47.13 4.76
CA ALA A 328 -35.29 48.55 4.91
C ALA A 328 -34.90 49.21 3.58
N LYS A 329 -34.23 48.47 2.69
CA LYS A 329 -33.85 48.93 1.34
C LYS A 329 -34.94 48.76 0.29
N GLY A 330 -36.16 48.34 0.67
CA GLY A 330 -37.24 48.06 -0.27
C GLY A 330 -36.87 46.96 -1.28
N ARG A 331 -36.19 45.91 -0.84
CA ARG A 331 -35.75 44.78 -1.68
C ARG A 331 -36.37 43.46 -1.24
N CYS A 332 -36.68 42.61 -2.21
CA CYS A 332 -37.19 41.27 -2.03
C CYS A 332 -36.22 40.41 -1.21
N VAL A 333 -36.71 39.82 -0.12
CA VAL A 333 -35.88 38.99 0.79
C VAL A 333 -35.37 37.71 0.15
N LEU A 334 -35.94 37.27 -0.98
CA LEU A 334 -35.55 36.07 -1.72
C LEU A 334 -34.55 36.39 -2.85
N CYS A 335 -34.96 37.20 -3.83
CA CYS A 335 -34.16 37.45 -5.04
C CYS A 335 -33.42 38.79 -5.04
N ASN A 336 -33.59 39.64 -4.01
CA ASN A 336 -32.97 40.97 -3.89
C ASN A 336 -33.41 42.01 -4.95
N ALA A 337 -34.43 41.73 -5.76
CA ALA A 337 -35.05 42.70 -6.68
C ALA A 337 -35.80 43.80 -5.90
N PRO A 338 -36.01 45.00 -6.48
CA PRO A 338 -36.85 46.04 -5.87
C PRO A 338 -38.26 45.51 -5.53
N ALA A 339 -38.71 45.83 -4.33
CA ALA A 339 -40.02 45.45 -3.77
C ALA A 339 -40.43 46.53 -2.74
N PRO A 340 -40.80 47.74 -3.18
CA PRO A 340 -41.17 48.83 -2.28
C PRO A 340 -42.38 48.41 -1.43
N GLY A 341 -42.27 48.56 -0.10
CA GLY A 341 -43.34 48.23 0.84
C GLY A 341 -43.62 46.73 1.05
N MET A 342 -43.03 45.82 0.27
CA MET A 342 -43.32 44.38 0.34
C MET A 342 -42.10 43.54 0.72
N ALA A 343 -42.31 42.46 1.48
CA ALA A 343 -41.22 41.54 1.84
C ALA A 343 -40.68 40.74 0.63
N ARG A 344 -41.51 40.52 -0.39
CA ARG A 344 -41.17 39.80 -1.61
C ARG A 344 -41.65 40.61 -2.82
N CYS A 345 -40.91 40.58 -3.92
CA CYS A 345 -41.40 41.13 -5.17
C CYS A 345 -42.53 40.26 -5.73
N GLU A 346 -43.35 40.82 -6.63
CA GLU A 346 -44.52 40.15 -7.22
C GLU A 346 -44.22 38.75 -7.79
N PRO A 347 -43.14 38.52 -8.58
CA PRO A 347 -42.82 37.16 -9.07
C PRO A 347 -42.50 36.16 -7.96
N CYS A 348 -41.81 36.61 -6.89
CA CYS A 348 -41.50 35.75 -5.76
C CYS A 348 -42.72 35.50 -4.86
N SER A 349 -43.62 36.48 -4.75
CA SER A 349 -44.90 36.34 -4.05
C SER A 349 -45.79 35.34 -4.77
N ARG A 350 -45.94 35.48 -6.10
CA ARG A 350 -46.67 34.56 -6.96
C ARG A 350 -46.14 33.14 -6.89
N ARG A 351 -44.83 32.94 -7.06
CA ARG A 351 -44.22 31.60 -6.96
C ARG A 351 -44.45 30.94 -5.61
N HIS A 352 -44.46 31.75 -4.53
CA HIS A 352 -44.78 31.22 -3.22
C HIS A 352 -46.26 30.88 -3.06
N ARG A 353 -47.16 31.70 -3.63
CA ARG A 353 -48.60 31.40 -3.69
C ARG A 353 -48.86 30.14 -4.49
N GLU A 354 -48.27 30.00 -5.68
CA GLU A 354 -48.36 28.79 -6.52
C GLU A 354 -47.75 27.55 -5.85
N GLY A 355 -46.74 27.76 -4.99
CA GLY A 355 -46.11 26.70 -4.20
C GLY A 355 -46.84 26.36 -2.91
N SER A 356 -47.80 27.16 -2.46
CA SER A 356 -48.55 26.87 -1.23
C SER A 356 -49.57 25.75 -1.50
N GLY A 357 -49.87 24.96 -0.47
CA GLY A 357 -50.84 23.87 -0.58
C GLY A 357 -52.20 24.33 -1.12
N ALA A 358 -52.63 25.53 -0.72
CA ALA A 358 -53.87 26.17 -1.16
C ALA A 358 -53.98 26.31 -2.69
N PHE A 359 -52.89 26.62 -3.40
CA PHE A 359 -52.92 26.74 -4.86
C PHE A 359 -52.80 25.39 -5.58
N ARG A 360 -52.23 24.38 -4.90
CA ARG A 360 -52.10 23.02 -5.46
C ARG A 360 -53.38 22.20 -5.34
N GLY A 361 -54.50 22.82 -4.96
CA GLY A 361 -55.75 22.12 -4.71
C GLY A 361 -55.64 21.10 -3.59
N ILE A 362 -54.67 21.26 -2.66
CA ILE A 362 -54.71 20.55 -1.40
C ILE A 362 -55.81 21.27 -0.61
N PRO A 363 -57.00 20.67 -0.41
CA PRO A 363 -58.04 21.28 0.39
C PRO A 363 -57.44 21.69 1.72
N VAL A 364 -57.49 22.99 1.99
CA VAL A 364 -57.32 23.47 3.36
C VAL A 364 -58.64 23.10 4.01
N TRP A 365 -58.68 21.91 4.61
CA TRP A 365 -59.80 21.53 5.46
C TRP A 365 -59.75 22.51 6.63
N ASP A 366 -60.82 23.29 6.80
CA ASP A 366 -60.96 24.08 8.01
C ASP A 366 -60.98 23.08 9.18
N PRO A 367 -60.13 23.27 10.19
CA PRO A 367 -60.00 22.31 11.28
C PRO A 367 -61.34 22.18 12.01
N THR A 368 -61.94 20.98 11.95
CA THR A 368 -63.04 20.62 12.85
C THR A 368 -62.45 20.14 14.18
N TRP A 369 -63.12 20.50 15.26
CA TRP A 369 -62.73 20.15 16.62
C TRP A 369 -63.80 19.27 17.25
N THR A 370 -63.38 18.23 17.96
CA THR A 370 -64.28 17.32 18.70
C THR A 370 -63.79 17.23 20.13
N VAL A 371 -64.69 17.43 21.09
CA VAL A 371 -64.39 17.31 22.51
C VAL A 371 -64.87 15.94 22.98
N ILE A 372 -63.97 15.12 23.52
CA ILE A 372 -64.28 13.77 24.00
C ILE A 372 -64.11 13.74 25.51
N GLU A 373 -65.17 13.42 26.24
CA GLU A 373 -65.09 13.17 27.68
C GLU A 373 -64.25 11.92 27.96
N ILE A 374 -63.19 12.04 28.75
CA ILE A 374 -62.25 10.93 29.04
C ILE A 374 -62.94 9.81 29.81
N ALA A 375 -63.84 10.15 30.74
CA ALA A 375 -64.47 9.17 31.62
C ALA A 375 -65.55 8.33 30.91
N THR A 376 -66.30 8.94 30.00
CA THR A 376 -67.48 8.34 29.37
C THR A 376 -67.23 7.96 27.90
N GLY A 377 -66.22 8.54 27.27
CA GLY A 377 -65.99 8.47 25.83
C GLY A 377 -67.04 9.25 25.01
N ARG A 378 -67.86 10.09 25.65
CA ARG A 378 -68.90 10.84 24.96
C ARG A 378 -68.27 11.97 24.15
N GLU A 379 -68.61 12.03 22.87
CA GLU A 379 -68.17 13.08 21.96
C GLU A 379 -69.16 14.24 21.92
N HIS A 380 -68.63 15.46 21.92
CA HIS A 380 -69.34 16.71 21.68
C HIS A 380 -68.71 17.38 20.47
N GLY A 381 -69.52 17.71 19.45
CA GLY A 381 -69.06 18.30 18.19
C GLY A 381 -69.57 17.56 16.95
N PRO A 382 -69.04 17.88 15.75
CA PRO A 382 -67.88 18.73 15.50
C PRO A 382 -68.16 20.22 15.71
N PHE A 383 -67.10 20.98 16.03
CA PHE A 383 -67.08 22.43 16.15
C PHE A 383 -66.16 23.05 15.10
N ASP A 384 -66.54 24.20 14.55
CA ASP A 384 -65.79 24.87 13.47
C ASP A 384 -64.72 25.83 14.01
N SER A 385 -64.69 26.06 15.33
CA SER A 385 -63.70 26.95 15.96
C SER A 385 -63.38 26.58 17.41
N GLU A 386 -62.20 27.01 17.88
CA GLU A 386 -61.77 26.88 19.28
C GLU A 386 -62.73 27.61 20.26
N ALA A 387 -63.40 28.66 19.81
CA ALA A 387 -64.36 29.40 20.62
C ALA A 387 -65.61 28.57 20.93
N GLU A 388 -66.07 27.76 19.96
CA GLU A 388 -67.21 26.85 20.14
C GLU A 388 -66.85 25.68 21.07
N VAL A 389 -65.63 25.16 20.99
CA VAL A 389 -65.09 24.19 21.95
C VAL A 389 -65.13 24.76 23.37
N ALA A 390 -64.65 25.99 23.57
CA ALA A 390 -64.66 26.63 24.87
C ALA A 390 -66.08 26.82 25.43
N LEU A 391 -67.05 27.16 24.57
CA LEU A 391 -68.47 27.26 24.95
C LEU A 391 -69.07 25.91 25.33
N CYS A 392 -68.74 24.84 24.59
CA CYS A 392 -69.17 23.47 24.92
C CYS A 392 -68.68 23.04 26.29
N LEU A 393 -67.39 23.24 26.59
CA LEU A 393 -66.81 22.91 27.90
C LEU A 393 -67.51 23.67 29.04
N ALA A 394 -67.81 24.95 28.82
CA ALA A 394 -68.50 25.77 29.80
C ALA A 394 -69.96 25.30 30.03
N PHE A 395 -70.68 24.93 28.97
CA PHE A 395 -72.10 24.54 29.05
C PHE A 395 -72.29 23.16 29.70
N GLU A 396 -71.47 22.19 29.30
CA GLU A 396 -71.47 20.82 29.85
C GLU A 396 -70.76 20.74 31.21
N LYS A 397 -70.18 21.86 31.69
CA LYS A 397 -69.43 21.98 32.94
C LYS A 397 -68.26 21.00 33.03
N LEU A 398 -67.58 20.78 31.90
CA LEU A 398 -66.43 19.90 31.78
C LEU A 398 -65.15 20.66 32.09
N ALA A 399 -64.31 20.13 32.97
CA ALA A 399 -62.99 20.69 33.23
C ALA A 399 -61.98 20.26 32.15
N PRO A 400 -60.94 21.07 31.83
CA PRO A 400 -59.98 20.75 30.77
C PRO A 400 -59.23 19.42 30.95
N ASP A 401 -59.09 18.92 32.17
CA ASP A 401 -58.47 17.64 32.50
C ASP A 401 -59.44 16.44 32.39
N GLN A 402 -60.72 16.69 32.14
CA GLN A 402 -61.76 15.67 31.96
C GLN A 402 -62.08 15.38 30.48
N VAL A 403 -61.47 16.13 29.57
CA VAL A 403 -61.74 16.05 28.13
C VAL A 403 -60.46 15.93 27.32
N GLU A 404 -60.56 15.26 26.18
CA GLU A 404 -59.57 15.30 25.11
C GLU A 404 -60.16 16.11 23.94
N VAL A 405 -59.49 17.17 23.52
CA VAL A 405 -59.92 17.96 22.36
C VAL A 405 -59.13 17.47 21.14
N LEU A 406 -59.81 16.77 20.23
CA LEU A 406 -59.27 16.33 18.96
C LEU A 406 -59.50 17.40 17.90
N CYS A 407 -58.48 17.65 17.08
CA CYS A 407 -58.57 18.52 15.91
C CYS A 407 -58.29 17.68 14.67
N ASP A 408 -59.25 17.61 13.74
CA ASP A 408 -59.12 16.85 12.49
C ASP A 408 -58.22 17.56 11.45
N ALA A 409 -57.57 18.66 11.85
CA ALA A 409 -56.52 19.26 11.07
C ALA A 409 -55.52 18.20 10.59
N SER A 410 -55.34 18.13 9.27
CA SER A 410 -54.33 17.27 8.65
C SER A 410 -53.01 17.37 9.43
N PRO A 411 -52.37 16.25 9.84
CA PRO A 411 -51.23 16.21 10.78
C PRO A 411 -50.00 17.04 10.36
N MET A 412 -50.07 17.68 9.20
CA MET A 412 -49.09 18.63 8.68
C MET A 412 -49.26 20.07 9.21
N SER A 413 -50.40 20.48 9.78
CA SER A 413 -50.59 21.83 10.35
C SER A 413 -50.23 21.92 11.85
N THR A 414 -50.38 20.84 12.60
CA THR A 414 -50.08 20.76 14.04
C THR A 414 -48.57 20.80 14.36
N MET A 415 -47.69 20.54 13.39
CA MET A 415 -46.22 20.63 13.61
C MET A 415 -45.68 22.07 13.74
N THR A 416 -46.52 23.10 13.62
CA THR A 416 -46.10 24.51 13.72
C THR A 416 -46.68 25.29 14.90
N ALA A 417 -47.62 24.72 15.67
CA ALA A 417 -48.07 25.33 16.91
C ALA A 417 -47.20 24.84 18.09
N PRO A 418 -46.77 25.72 19.01
CA PRO A 418 -46.10 25.28 20.24
C PRO A 418 -47.08 24.44 21.08
N PRO A 419 -46.61 23.39 21.77
CA PRO A 419 -47.44 22.64 22.73
C PRO A 419 -47.85 23.57 23.87
N TRP A 420 -49.10 23.45 24.30
CA TRP A 420 -49.66 24.19 25.45
C TRP A 420 -49.30 23.47 26.74
#